data_AF-T1CB81-F1
#
_entry.id   AF-T1CB81-F1
#
_cell.length_a   1.000
_cell.length_b   1.000
_cell.length_c   1.000
_cell.angle_alpha   90.00
_cell.angle_beta   90.00
_cell.angle_gamma   90.00
#
_symmetry.space_group_name_H-M   'P 1'
#
loop_
_entity.id
_entity.type
_entity.pdbx_description
1 polymer ?
#
loop_
_entity_poly.entity_id
_entity_poly.type
_entity_poly.pdbx_seq_one_letter_code
_entity_poly.pdbx_strand_id
1 'polypeptide(L)'
;RLRRTYTGTIGAEFMHIADHDQRRWLQTRLEHAAGNFLGEPAQRLRVLDRLIAAEGLERYLHTKYVGQKRFSLEGGESLIPLLDTLVEDCGRNGVREL
;
A
#
# COMPACT_ATOMS: atom_id res chain seq x y z
N ARG A 1 -14.36 5.81 -17.33
CA ARG A 1 -13.02 6.18 -16.83
C ARG A 1 -13.09 6.74 -15.41
N LEU A 2 -13.75 7.89 -15.18
CA LEU A 2 -13.85 8.53 -13.86
C LEU A 2 -14.42 7.62 -12.74
N ARG A 3 -15.48 6.85 -12.99
CA ARG A 3 -15.99 5.86 -12.01
C ARG A 3 -14.91 4.87 -11.56
N ARG A 4 -14.07 4.36 -12.48
CA ARG A 4 -12.98 3.44 -12.10
C ARG A 4 -11.91 4.13 -11.25
N THR A 5 -11.66 5.41 -11.49
CA THR A 5 -10.69 6.21 -10.73
C THR A 5 -11.18 6.55 -9.33
N TYR A 6 -12.45 6.94 -9.18
CA TYR A 6 -12.95 7.56 -7.93
C TYR A 6 -13.94 6.70 -7.13
N THR A 7 -14.42 5.58 -7.67
CA THR A 7 -15.38 4.68 -6.99
C THR A 7 -14.85 3.24 -6.93
N GLY A 8 -13.53 3.07 -6.94
CA GLY A 8 -12.86 1.78 -6.83
C GLY A 8 -12.57 1.40 -5.39
N THR A 9 -11.50 0.63 -5.18
CA THR A 9 -11.00 0.25 -3.85
C THR A 9 -10.27 1.39 -3.13
N ILE A 10 -9.96 2.50 -3.82
CA ILE A 10 -9.31 3.68 -3.28
C ILE A 10 -10.30 4.84 -3.31
N GLY A 11 -10.61 5.38 -2.12
CA GLY A 11 -11.35 6.65 -1.96
C GLY A 11 -10.35 7.81 -1.87
N ALA A 12 -10.34 8.70 -2.86
CA ALA A 12 -9.42 9.83 -2.90
C ALA A 12 -10.12 11.11 -2.42
N GLU A 13 -9.66 11.66 -1.29
CA GLU A 13 -10.15 12.91 -0.73
C GLU A 13 -9.07 13.99 -0.84
N PHE A 14 -9.18 14.88 -1.83
CA PHE A 14 -8.19 15.92 -2.08
C PHE A 14 -8.78 17.27 -2.50
N MET A 15 -10.10 17.34 -2.68
CA MET A 15 -10.78 18.56 -3.15
C MET A 15 -10.79 19.70 -2.12
N HIS A 16 -10.49 19.40 -0.86
CA HIS A 16 -10.35 20.37 0.22
C HIS A 16 -9.00 21.14 0.18
N ILE A 17 -8.05 20.70 -0.66
CA ILE A 17 -6.76 21.39 -0.83
C ILE A 17 -7.00 22.71 -1.59
N ALA A 18 -6.60 23.83 -0.97
CA ALA A 18 -6.79 25.16 -1.53
C ALA A 18 -5.86 25.43 -2.73
N ASP A 19 -4.64 24.91 -2.68
CA ASP A 19 -3.65 25.04 -3.75
C ASP A 19 -4.12 24.32 -5.02
N HIS A 20 -4.26 25.09 -6.11
CA HIS A 20 -4.73 24.58 -7.39
C HIS A 20 -3.74 23.61 -8.03
N ASP A 21 -2.44 23.88 -7.94
CA ASP A 21 -1.41 23.08 -8.60
C ASP A 21 -1.26 21.72 -7.91
N GLN A 22 -1.33 21.69 -6.58
CA GLN A 22 -1.35 20.43 -5.82
C GLN A 22 -2.56 19.57 -6.15
N ARG A 23 -3.76 20.17 -6.18
CA ARG A 23 -5.00 19.47 -6.53
C ARG A 23 -4.95 18.93 -7.95
N ARG A 24 -4.44 19.72 -8.91
CA ARG A 24 -4.29 19.32 -10.31
C ARG A 24 -3.27 18.19 -10.47
N TRP A 25 -2.19 18.23 -9.70
CA TRP A 25 -1.17 17.18 -9.68
C TRP A 25 -1.76 15.84 -9.21
N LEU A 26 -2.51 15.84 -8.09
CA LEU A 26 -3.19 14.65 -7.57
C LEU A 26 -4.22 14.11 -8.57
N GLN A 27 -5.06 14.99 -9.13
CA GLN A 27 -6.07 14.62 -10.12
C GLN A 27 -5.42 13.92 -11.33
N THR A 28 -4.34 14.51 -11.86
CA THR A 28 -3.64 13.97 -13.02
C THR A 28 -3.05 12.59 -12.74
N ARG A 29 -2.44 12.39 -11.57
CA ARG A 29 -1.89 11.10 -11.13
C ARG A 29 -2.97 10.02 -11.03
N LEU A 30 -4.10 10.33 -10.38
CA LEU A 30 -5.22 9.40 -10.18
C LEU A 30 -5.90 9.03 -11.52
N GLU A 31 -6.17 10.01 -12.38
CA GLU A 31 -6.84 9.78 -13.66
C GLU A 31 -5.94 9.11 -14.70
N HIS A 32 -4.61 9.28 -14.60
CA HIS A 32 -3.64 8.53 -15.40
C HIS A 32 -3.63 7.04 -15.05
N ALA A 33 -3.64 6.70 -13.75
CA ALA A 33 -3.75 5.31 -13.31
C ALA A 33 -5.07 4.66 -13.73
N ALA A 34 -6.16 5.45 -13.85
CA ALA A 34 -7.47 5.01 -14.35
C ALA A 34 -8.07 3.78 -13.63
N GLY A 35 -7.74 3.60 -12.34
CA GLY A 35 -8.14 2.46 -11.52
C GLY A 35 -7.18 1.26 -11.58
N ASN A 36 -6.14 1.30 -12.42
CA ASN A 36 -5.08 0.31 -12.45
C ASN A 36 -3.86 0.82 -11.66
N PHE A 37 -3.89 0.61 -10.35
CA PHE A 37 -2.80 0.97 -9.44
C PHE A 37 -1.77 -0.15 -9.27
N LEU A 38 -2.07 -1.34 -9.81
CA LEU A 38 -1.14 -2.46 -9.78
C LEU A 38 -0.19 -2.36 -10.97
N GLY A 39 1.07 -2.12 -10.67
CA GLY A 39 2.12 -2.05 -11.68
C GLY A 39 2.49 -3.40 -12.29
N GLU A 40 3.73 -3.53 -12.72
CA GLU A 40 4.23 -4.64 -13.51
C GLU A 40 4.04 -6.00 -12.81
N PRO A 41 3.94 -7.13 -13.56
CA PRO A 41 3.76 -8.46 -12.97
C PRO A 41 4.77 -8.79 -11.86
N ALA A 42 6.02 -8.34 -12.01
CA ALA A 42 7.05 -8.52 -10.99
C ALA A 42 6.73 -7.80 -9.66
N GLN A 43 6.13 -6.61 -9.71
CA GLN A 43 5.69 -5.88 -8.52
C GLN A 43 4.53 -6.60 -7.83
N ARG A 44 3.59 -7.16 -8.61
CA ARG A 44 2.48 -7.96 -8.06
C ARG A 44 2.99 -9.22 -7.34
N LEU A 45 3.98 -9.89 -7.90
CA LEU A 45 4.64 -11.04 -7.27
C LEU A 45 5.36 -10.65 -5.98
N ARG A 46 6.04 -9.50 -5.95
CA ARG A 46 6.67 -8.98 -4.73
C ARG A 46 5.63 -8.71 -3.63
N VAL A 47 4.53 -8.04 -3.96
CA VAL A 47 3.43 -7.81 -3.01
C VAL A 47 2.89 -9.12 -2.46
N LEU A 48 2.65 -10.11 -3.32
CA LEU A 48 2.18 -11.43 -2.90
C LEU A 48 3.18 -12.13 -1.96
N ASP A 49 4.47 -12.10 -2.28
CA ASP A 49 5.54 -12.68 -1.45
C ASP A 49 5.57 -12.05 -0.04
N ARG A 50 5.46 -10.72 0.04
CA ARG A 50 5.38 -10.01 1.32
C ARG A 50 4.13 -10.36 2.13
N LEU A 51 2.98 -10.53 1.47
CA LEU A 51 1.73 -10.97 2.13
C LEU A 51 1.86 -12.39 2.69
N ILE A 52 2.42 -13.32 1.92
CA ILE A 52 2.65 -14.71 2.36
C ILE A 52 3.59 -14.73 3.57
N ALA A 53 4.64 -13.92 3.56
CA ALA A 53 5.57 -13.80 4.69
C ALA A 53 4.87 -13.27 5.95
N ALA A 54 4.03 -12.23 5.81
CA ALA A 54 3.27 -11.65 6.91
C ALA A 54 2.31 -12.69 7.55
N GLU A 55 1.49 -13.35 6.74
CA GLU A 55 0.57 -14.38 7.20
C GLU A 55 1.31 -15.60 7.77
N GLY A 56 2.44 -15.98 7.17
CA GLY A 56 3.30 -17.05 7.67
C GLY A 56 3.82 -16.79 9.08
N LEU A 57 4.32 -15.57 9.33
CA LEU A 57 4.76 -15.15 10.66
C LEU A 57 3.60 -15.17 11.66
N GLU A 58 2.44 -14.64 11.28
CA GLU A 58 1.26 -14.62 12.15
C GLU A 58 0.80 -16.04 12.53
N ARG A 59 0.74 -16.98 11.58
CA ARG A 59 0.38 -18.38 11.88
C ARG A 59 1.43 -19.07 12.75
N TYR A 60 2.71 -18.79 12.51
CA TYR A 60 3.79 -19.34 13.32
C TYR A 60 3.70 -18.86 14.78
N LEU A 61 3.51 -17.56 14.99
CA LEU A 61 3.39 -16.99 16.33
C LEU A 61 2.14 -17.51 17.06
N HIS A 62 1.02 -17.67 16.33
CA HIS A 62 -0.22 -18.22 16.88
C HIS A 62 -0.04 -19.64 17.40
N THR A 63 0.63 -20.50 16.63
CA THR A 63 0.82 -21.91 16.98
C THR A 63 1.88 -22.11 18.07
N LYS A 64 2.97 -21.33 18.05
CA LYS A 64 4.09 -21.49 18.98
C LYS A 64 3.87 -20.80 20.33
N TYR A 65 3.17 -19.66 20.36
CA TYR A 65 3.00 -18.83 21.55
C TYR A 65 1.52 -18.68 21.91
N VAL A 66 0.85 -19.81 22.13
CA VAL A 66 -0.58 -19.88 22.45
C VAL A 66 -0.90 -19.04 23.69
N GLY A 67 -1.92 -18.19 23.59
CA GLY A 67 -2.39 -17.34 24.69
C GLY A 67 -1.54 -16.09 24.97
N GLN A 68 -0.42 -15.88 24.28
CA GLN A 68 0.37 -14.67 24.44
C GLN A 68 -0.20 -13.49 23.64
N LYS A 69 -0.25 -12.32 24.27
CA LYS A 69 -0.69 -11.08 23.63
C LYS A 69 0.41 -10.57 22.68
N ARG A 70 0.08 -10.50 21.39
CA ARG A 70 1.03 -10.18 20.32
C ARG A 70 0.63 -9.02 19.40
N PHE A 71 -0.55 -8.42 19.64
CA PHE A 71 -1.08 -7.34 18.80
C PHE A 71 -1.05 -7.72 17.31
N SER A 72 -1.70 -8.84 16.99
CA SER A 72 -1.77 -9.45 15.65
C SER A 72 -2.08 -8.41 14.57
N LEU A 73 -1.41 -8.55 13.42
CA LEU A 73 -1.71 -7.80 12.19
C LEU A 73 -2.78 -8.48 11.33
N GLU A 74 -3.49 -9.48 11.87
CA GLU A 74 -4.52 -10.22 11.14
C GLU A 74 -5.61 -9.29 10.58
N GLY A 75 -5.87 -9.38 9.27
CA GLY A 75 -6.75 -8.48 8.52
C GLY A 75 -6.10 -7.16 8.05
N GLY A 76 -4.88 -6.86 8.50
CA GLY A 76 -4.09 -5.67 8.16
C GLY A 76 -2.78 -6.00 7.46
N GLU A 77 -2.62 -7.20 6.91
CA GLU A 77 -1.36 -7.72 6.36
C GLU A 77 -0.84 -6.90 5.18
N SER A 78 -1.73 -6.17 4.48
CA SER A 78 -1.39 -5.24 3.41
C SER A 78 -0.50 -4.07 3.87
N LEU A 79 -0.40 -3.82 5.18
CA LEU A 79 0.57 -2.88 5.73
C LEU A 79 2.02 -3.30 5.44
N ILE A 80 2.32 -4.59 5.45
CA ILE A 80 3.68 -5.10 5.20
C ILE A 80 4.19 -4.74 3.80
N PRO A 81 3.49 -5.10 2.69
CA PRO A 81 3.92 -4.67 1.36
C PRO A 81 3.84 -3.15 1.15
N LEU A 82 2.97 -2.43 1.87
CA LEU A 82 2.96 -0.96 1.84
C LEU A 82 4.26 -0.37 2.38
N LEU A 83 4.72 -0.84 3.54
CA LEU A 83 5.96 -0.39 4.15
C LEU A 83 7.18 -0.80 3.32
N ASP A 84 7.19 -2.03 2.79
CA ASP A 84 8.24 -2.52 1.89
C ASP A 84 8.41 -1.60 0.67
N THR A 85 7.29 -1.27 0.01
CA THR A 85 7.29 -0.37 -1.16
C THR A 85 7.74 1.05 -0.79
N LEU A 86 7.28 1.56 0.35
CA LEU A 86 7.66 2.89 0.84
C LEU A 86 9.17 2.99 1.09
N VAL A 87 9.76 1.99 1.75
CA VAL A 87 11.20 1.96 2.03
C VAL A 87 12.00 1.88 0.73
N GLU A 88 11.59 1.02 -0.21
CA GLU A 88 12.23 0.93 -1.53
C GLU A 88 12.20 2.28 -2.27
N ASP A 89 11.05 2.94 -2.31
CA ASP A 89 10.90 4.21 -3.02
C ASP A 89 11.65 5.35 -2.32
N CYS A 90 11.67 5.39 -0.99
CA CYS A 90 12.50 6.34 -0.25
C CYS A 90 13.99 6.17 -0.59
N GLY A 91 14.49 4.94 -0.61
CA GLY A 91 15.87 4.64 -1.00
C GLY A 91 16.18 5.07 -2.45
N ARG A 92 15.26 4.82 -3.39
CA ARG A 92 15.38 5.28 -4.79
C ARG A 92 15.42 6.80 -4.92
N ASN A 93 14.73 7.52 -4.03
CA ASN A 93 14.71 8.97 -3.99
C ASN A 93 15.86 9.57 -3.14
N GLY A 94 16.82 8.75 -2.69
CA GLY A 94 18.01 9.22 -1.96
C GLY A 94 17.77 9.57 -0.50
N VAL A 95 16.61 9.19 0.06
CA VAL A 95 16.31 9.33 1.48
C VAL A 95 17.22 8.39 2.27
N ARG A 96 17.92 8.92 3.28
CA ARG A 96 18.88 8.15 4.10
C ARG A 96 18.27 7.59 5.38
N GLU A 97 17.25 8.26 5.89
CA GLU A 97 16.58 7.95 7.16
C GLU A 97 15.08 8.17 6.99
N LEU A 98 14.28 7.31 7.63
CA LEU A 98 12.82 7.31 7.61
C LEU A 98 12.26 7.67 8.99
#